data_AF-A0A1Y1I1Q8-F1
#
_entry.id   AF-A0A1Y1I1Q8-F1
#
_cell.length_a   1.000
_cell.length_b   1.000
_cell.length_c   1.000
_cell.angle_alpha   90.00
_cell.angle_beta   90.00
_cell.angle_gamma   90.00
#
_symmetry.space_group_name_H-M   'P 1'
#
loop_
_entity.id
_entity.type
_entity.pdbx_description
1 polymer ?
#
loop_
_entity_poly.entity_id
_entity_poly.type
_entity_poly.pdbx_seq_one_letter_code
_entity_poly.pdbx_strand_id
1 'polypeptide(L)'
;MAKKHAGNDELPDGLVIPSYLYRMLRKDDLAKACKSANLDDKGKKDDLIARLLVDGARLELLTNDALQTLCSKLDVSTSGNKTALVQRLDEGGLKALCQYLGLPVSGNRADMIKQIRRSKTAHQEEEETQKKDAVAKSESKTQAKNDPQKERKMGKDEKKLLQERLAVLYNDDLSEECRLRDLPVSGAKDVLVKRLVDDGLELSELLKFQLQLICFSEDLSESGTKGKLLERLKNASGSVPRKGKKEVEEKKAAVSASVKLISTSGGEAMSRNAYRELLRKAYLLEDDQDVYHIIASENGGADHTHNYHYAQNQAWNRAIGAQHDYINCFMAGKIKAQKAVAISRELGNKKGKKYTGPSADELYHHGEDVMRGIRRENRGRWADIQRLYGGSLET
;
A
#
# COMPACT_ATOMS: atom_id res chain seq x y z
N MET A 1 -28.08 -35.44 40.31
CA MET A 1 -28.54 -34.04 40.32
C MET A 1 -27.64 -33.23 39.38
N ALA A 2 -28.07 -33.03 38.14
CA ALA A 2 -27.36 -32.24 37.15
C ALA A 2 -27.96 -30.83 37.11
N LYS A 3 -27.17 -29.81 37.48
CA LYS A 3 -27.56 -28.42 37.31
C LYS A 3 -27.31 -28.01 35.86
N LYS A 4 -28.40 -27.77 35.13
CA LYS A 4 -28.43 -26.92 33.93
C LYS A 4 -27.97 -25.52 34.33
N HIS A 5 -26.93 -25.01 33.69
CA HIS A 5 -26.76 -23.56 33.56
C HIS A 5 -27.29 -23.16 32.18
N ALA A 6 -28.42 -22.47 32.22
CA ALA A 6 -29.03 -21.78 31.10
C ALA A 6 -28.28 -20.48 30.83
N GLY A 7 -28.41 -20.00 29.60
CA GLY A 7 -27.61 -18.95 28.99
C GLY A 7 -27.60 -17.61 29.71
N ASN A 8 -26.42 -17.00 29.68
CA ASN A 8 -26.23 -15.57 29.57
C ASN A 8 -25.26 -15.38 28.40
N ASP A 9 -25.79 -15.09 27.21
CA ASP A 9 -25.02 -14.62 26.06
C ASP A 9 -24.68 -13.13 26.25
N GLU A 10 -24.03 -12.80 27.35
CA GLU A 10 -23.27 -11.56 27.45
C GLU A 10 -21.85 -11.87 26.96
N LEU A 11 -21.57 -11.52 25.71
CA LEU A 11 -20.21 -11.47 25.18
C LEU A 11 -19.34 -10.71 26.19
N PRO A 12 -18.24 -11.30 26.69
CA PRO A 12 -17.41 -10.64 27.69
C PRO A 12 -16.90 -9.30 27.13
N ASP A 13 -16.86 -8.28 28.00
CA ASP A 13 -16.40 -6.90 27.79
C ASP A 13 -14.89 -6.78 27.39
N GLY A 14 -14.32 -7.82 26.77
CA GLY A 14 -12.97 -7.85 26.23
C GLY A 14 -12.88 -7.13 24.89
N LEU A 15 -11.84 -6.31 24.74
CA LEU A 15 -11.50 -5.68 23.48
C LEU A 15 -11.25 -6.76 22.40
N VAL A 16 -12.12 -6.86 21.40
CA VAL A 16 -11.78 -7.60 20.18
C VAL A 16 -10.74 -6.77 19.45
N ILE A 17 -9.49 -7.22 19.51
CA ILE A 17 -8.40 -6.58 18.78
C ILE A 17 -8.73 -6.65 17.30
N PRO A 18 -8.73 -5.50 16.60
CA PRO A 18 -8.97 -5.51 15.17
C PRO A 18 -7.99 -6.46 14.46
N SER A 19 -8.53 -7.37 13.65
CA SER A 19 -7.76 -8.40 12.93
C SER A 19 -6.60 -7.83 12.11
N TYR A 20 -6.69 -6.56 11.71
CA TYR A 20 -5.63 -5.85 10.98
C TYR A 20 -4.33 -5.72 11.80
N LEU A 21 -4.39 -5.59 13.13
CA LEU A 21 -3.17 -5.43 13.96
C LEU A 21 -2.32 -6.69 13.93
N TYR A 22 -2.94 -7.87 14.02
CA TYR A 22 -2.23 -9.15 13.93
C TYR A 22 -1.59 -9.35 12.55
N ARG A 23 -2.19 -8.83 11.48
CA ARG A 23 -1.60 -8.89 10.13
C ARG A 23 -0.31 -8.07 10.01
N MET A 24 -0.10 -7.08 10.88
CA MET A 24 1.15 -6.30 10.91
C MET A 24 2.31 -7.04 11.58
N LEU A 25 2.06 -8.09 12.34
CA LEU A 25 3.09 -8.87 13.05
C LEU A 25 3.82 -9.86 12.14
N ARG A 26 5.03 -10.28 12.53
CA ARG A 26 5.72 -11.39 11.85
C ARG A 26 5.07 -12.71 12.25
N LYS A 27 5.25 -13.74 11.40
CA LYS A 27 4.73 -15.08 11.68
C LYS A 27 5.25 -15.61 13.04
N ASP A 28 6.53 -15.39 13.34
CA ASP A 28 7.14 -15.89 14.57
C ASP A 28 6.56 -15.22 15.83
N ASP A 29 6.18 -13.94 15.74
CA ASP A 29 5.53 -13.22 16.84
C ASP A 29 4.11 -13.75 17.09
N LEU A 30 3.39 -14.05 16.00
CA LEU A 30 2.06 -14.67 16.07
C LEU A 30 2.13 -16.10 16.63
N ALA A 31 3.13 -16.89 16.24
CA ALA A 31 3.34 -18.23 16.77
C ALA A 31 3.64 -18.18 18.29
N LYS A 32 4.50 -17.25 18.72
CA LYS A 32 4.76 -17.01 20.15
C LYS A 32 3.49 -16.61 20.91
N ALA A 33 2.66 -15.75 20.31
CA ALA A 33 1.39 -15.34 20.90
C ALA A 33 0.40 -16.52 21.03
N CYS A 34 0.28 -17.35 19.99
CA CYS A 34 -0.51 -18.60 20.03
C CYS A 34 -0.01 -19.51 21.16
N LYS A 35 1.30 -19.73 21.25
CA LYS A 35 1.90 -20.55 22.30
C LYS A 35 1.62 -19.99 23.70
N SER A 36 1.70 -18.68 23.89
CA SER A 36 1.35 -18.01 25.15
C SER A 36 -0.14 -18.12 25.49
N ALA A 37 -1.01 -18.25 24.49
CA ALA A 37 -2.44 -18.50 24.63
C ALA A 37 -2.78 -20.00 24.79
N ASN A 38 -1.79 -20.90 24.83
CA ASN A 38 -1.98 -22.35 24.81
C ASN A 38 -2.73 -22.86 23.55
N LEU A 39 -2.52 -22.19 22.41
CA LEU A 39 -3.02 -22.55 21.09
C LEU A 39 -1.89 -23.20 20.26
N ASP A 40 -2.26 -23.95 19.22
CA ASP A 40 -1.30 -24.47 18.23
C ASP A 40 -0.54 -23.31 17.56
N ASP A 41 0.79 -23.36 17.59
CA ASP A 41 1.70 -22.34 17.10
C ASP A 41 2.26 -22.65 15.69
N LYS A 42 1.86 -23.78 15.10
CA LYS A 42 2.24 -24.19 13.74
C LYS A 42 1.18 -23.77 12.73
N GLY A 43 1.60 -23.56 11.48
CA GLY A 43 0.69 -23.25 10.36
C GLY A 43 1.14 -22.06 9.53
N LYS A 44 0.25 -21.57 8.65
CA LYS A 44 0.46 -20.32 7.93
C LYS A 44 0.09 -19.14 8.83
N LYS A 45 0.54 -17.94 8.45
CA LYS A 45 0.31 -16.72 9.22
C LYS A 45 -1.18 -16.48 9.48
N ASP A 46 -2.03 -16.66 8.46
CA ASP A 46 -3.47 -16.42 8.58
C ASP A 46 -4.15 -17.43 9.51
N ASP A 47 -3.69 -18.67 9.56
CA ASP A 47 -4.20 -19.70 10.49
C ASP A 47 -3.94 -19.29 11.94
N LEU A 48 -2.74 -18.76 12.23
CA LEU A 48 -2.37 -18.27 13.57
C LEU A 48 -3.22 -17.06 13.97
N ILE A 49 -3.47 -16.15 13.04
CA ILE A 49 -4.34 -14.98 13.26
C ILE A 49 -5.77 -15.44 13.56
N ALA A 50 -6.31 -16.37 12.76
CA ALA A 50 -7.65 -16.88 12.96
C ALA A 50 -7.83 -17.54 14.34
N ARG A 51 -6.84 -18.34 14.79
CA ARG A 51 -6.86 -18.97 16.11
C ARG A 51 -6.86 -17.93 17.24
N LEU A 52 -5.99 -16.93 17.15
CA LEU A 52 -5.94 -15.84 18.12
C LEU A 52 -7.28 -15.07 18.17
N LEU A 53 -7.90 -14.82 17.01
CA LEU A 53 -9.19 -14.13 16.97
C LEU A 53 -10.33 -14.96 17.58
N VAL A 54 -10.36 -16.26 17.34
CA VAL A 54 -11.39 -17.18 17.90
C VAL A 54 -11.30 -17.27 19.42
N ASP A 55 -10.09 -17.28 19.98
CA ASP A 55 -9.87 -17.33 21.44
C ASP A 55 -10.09 -15.99 22.15
N GLY A 56 -10.48 -14.93 21.41
CA GLY A 56 -10.62 -13.59 21.97
C GLY A 56 -9.28 -13.01 22.43
N ALA A 57 -8.20 -13.30 21.69
CA ALA A 57 -6.85 -12.96 22.08
C ALA A 57 -6.68 -11.47 22.41
N ARG A 58 -5.84 -11.24 23.40
CA ARG A 58 -5.54 -9.95 24.03
C ARG A 58 -4.11 -9.51 23.69
N LEU A 59 -3.84 -8.20 23.61
CA LEU A 59 -2.52 -7.64 23.22
C LEU A 59 -1.46 -8.02 24.27
N GLU A 60 -1.92 -8.30 25.48
CA GLU A 60 -1.18 -8.81 26.62
C GLU A 60 -0.54 -10.18 26.36
N LEU A 61 -0.94 -10.90 25.32
CA LEU A 61 -0.30 -12.15 24.91
C LEU A 61 0.92 -11.93 24.00
N LEU A 62 1.04 -10.73 23.41
CA LEU A 62 2.17 -10.38 22.56
C LEU A 62 3.44 -10.15 23.39
N THR A 63 4.60 -10.41 22.79
CA THR A 63 5.90 -10.06 23.39
C THR A 63 6.09 -8.54 23.37
N ASN A 64 6.99 -8.03 24.22
CA ASN A 64 7.29 -6.60 24.27
C ASN A 64 7.77 -6.09 22.89
N ASP A 65 8.64 -6.85 22.22
CA ASP A 65 9.17 -6.52 20.89
C ASP A 65 8.07 -6.48 19.81
N ALA A 66 7.10 -7.39 19.88
CA ALA A 66 5.95 -7.40 18.97
C ALA A 66 5.06 -6.17 19.19
N LEU A 67 4.83 -5.78 20.45
CA LEU A 67 4.10 -4.57 20.80
C LEU A 67 4.84 -3.30 20.34
N GLN A 68 6.16 -3.23 20.52
CA GLN A 68 6.98 -2.12 20.01
C GLN A 68 6.93 -2.04 18.49
N THR A 69 6.95 -3.18 17.79
CA THR A 69 6.81 -3.25 16.33
C THR A 69 5.45 -2.70 15.88
N LEU A 70 4.37 -3.06 16.57
CA LEU A 70 3.04 -2.50 16.30
C LEU A 70 3.01 -0.99 16.56
N CYS A 71 3.57 -0.54 17.69
CA CYS A 71 3.63 0.88 18.03
C CYS A 71 4.34 1.67 16.93
N SER A 72 5.50 1.18 16.48
CA SER A 72 6.27 1.82 15.41
C SER A 72 5.50 1.90 14.09
N LYS A 73 4.69 0.90 13.78
CA LYS A 73 3.90 0.86 12.53
C LYS A 73 2.67 1.78 12.56
N LEU A 74 2.14 2.05 13.75
CA LEU A 74 1.04 2.99 13.97
C LEU A 74 1.51 4.40 14.32
N ASP A 75 2.81 4.67 14.21
CA ASP A 75 3.43 5.96 14.55
C ASP A 75 3.11 6.43 15.98
N VAL A 76 3.04 5.48 16.93
CA VAL A 76 2.93 5.76 18.36
C VAL A 76 4.24 5.43 19.06
N SER A 77 4.50 6.10 20.19
CA SER A 77 5.74 5.92 20.94
C SER A 77 6.01 4.44 21.25
N THR A 78 7.25 4.00 21.02
CA THR A 78 7.71 2.62 21.20
C THR A 78 8.40 2.38 22.55
N SER A 79 8.67 3.43 23.33
CA SER A 79 9.37 3.31 24.61
C SER A 79 8.41 2.98 25.75
N GLY A 80 8.74 2.04 26.63
CA GLY A 80 7.97 1.75 27.85
C GLY A 80 7.87 0.26 28.16
N ASN A 81 7.23 -0.06 29.29
CA ASN A 81 6.93 -1.44 29.64
C ASN A 81 5.72 -1.95 28.82
N LYS A 82 5.52 -3.28 28.87
CA LYS A 82 4.46 -3.98 28.12
C LYS A 82 3.08 -3.35 28.32
N THR A 83 2.69 -3.08 29.56
CA THR A 83 1.39 -2.46 29.89
C THR A 83 1.22 -1.09 29.22
N ALA A 84 2.25 -0.24 29.26
CA ALA A 84 2.19 1.07 28.63
C ALA A 84 2.11 1.00 27.08
N LEU A 85 2.66 -0.05 26.46
CA LEU A 85 2.53 -0.25 25.01
C LEU A 85 1.15 -0.78 24.64
N VAL A 86 0.61 -1.75 25.40
CA VAL A 86 -0.76 -2.25 25.21
C VAL A 86 -1.77 -1.11 25.30
N GLN A 87 -1.68 -0.28 26.34
CA GLN A 87 -2.58 0.87 26.50
C GLN A 87 -2.48 1.87 25.32
N ARG A 88 -1.27 2.13 24.82
CA ARG A 88 -1.06 2.99 23.64
C ARG A 88 -1.60 2.38 22.35
N LEU A 89 -1.51 1.07 22.19
CA LEU A 89 -2.06 0.36 21.02
C LEU A 89 -3.58 0.27 21.09
N ASP A 90 -4.15 0.19 22.28
CA ASP A 90 -5.60 0.27 22.48
C ASP A 90 -6.12 1.66 22.09
N GLU A 91 -5.51 2.72 22.59
CA GLU A 91 -5.93 4.09 22.28
C GLU A 91 -5.54 4.51 20.84
N GLY A 92 -4.32 4.23 20.43
CA GLY A 92 -3.79 4.53 19.09
C GLY A 92 -4.43 3.69 17.99
N GLY A 93 -4.69 2.41 18.26
CA GLY A 93 -5.38 1.50 17.34
C GLY A 93 -6.86 1.87 17.17
N LEU A 94 -7.53 2.34 18.22
CA LEU A 94 -8.88 2.90 18.10
C LEU A 94 -8.88 4.17 17.26
N LYS A 95 -7.92 5.08 17.47
CA LYS A 95 -7.79 6.29 16.66
C LYS A 95 -7.52 5.99 15.19
N ALA A 96 -6.59 5.07 14.90
CA ALA A 96 -6.29 4.62 13.55
C ALA A 96 -7.51 3.95 12.88
N LEU A 97 -8.27 3.15 13.63
CA LEU A 97 -9.50 2.53 13.14
C LEU A 97 -10.61 3.56 12.87
N CYS A 98 -10.81 4.54 13.75
CA CYS A 98 -11.74 5.65 13.49
C CYS A 98 -11.34 6.39 12.21
N GLN A 99 -10.06 6.74 12.07
CA GLN A 99 -9.55 7.44 10.87
C GLN A 99 -9.74 6.61 9.60
N TYR A 100 -9.48 5.30 9.66
CA TYR A 100 -9.71 4.37 8.55
C TYR A 100 -11.18 4.31 8.13
N LEU A 101 -12.11 4.31 9.10
CA LEU A 101 -13.55 4.30 8.87
C LEU A 101 -14.13 5.69 8.55
N GLY A 102 -13.31 6.73 8.44
CA GLY A 102 -13.76 8.11 8.23
C GLY A 102 -14.53 8.70 9.42
N LEU A 103 -14.41 8.11 10.61
CA LEU A 103 -15.07 8.56 11.84
C LEU A 103 -14.23 9.64 12.54
N PRO A 104 -14.86 10.60 13.23
CA PRO A 104 -14.14 11.61 14.00
C PRO A 104 -13.22 10.99 15.05
N VAL A 105 -11.96 11.41 15.08
CA VAL A 105 -10.95 10.89 16.04
C VAL A 105 -11.00 11.65 17.39
N SER A 106 -12.15 12.25 17.72
CA SER A 106 -12.35 13.08 18.91
C SER A 106 -13.12 12.34 20.00
N GLY A 107 -12.76 12.60 21.26
CA GLY A 107 -13.41 12.04 22.45
C GLY A 107 -12.53 11.09 23.23
N ASN A 108 -13.07 10.55 24.33
CA ASN A 108 -12.39 9.51 25.09
C ASN A 108 -12.58 8.13 24.41
N ARG A 109 -11.94 7.09 24.95
CA ARG A 109 -12.03 5.72 24.43
C ARG A 109 -13.46 5.22 24.25
N ALA A 110 -14.35 5.51 25.21
CA ALA A 110 -15.74 5.06 25.14
C ALA A 110 -16.50 5.75 24.00
N ASP A 111 -16.19 7.02 23.72
CA ASP A 111 -16.79 7.77 22.60
C ASP A 111 -16.41 7.15 21.26
N MET A 112 -15.13 6.82 21.05
CA MET A 112 -14.65 6.18 19.81
C MET A 112 -15.28 4.79 19.61
N ILE A 113 -15.37 3.98 20.67
CA ILE A 113 -16.03 2.66 20.60
C ILE A 113 -17.52 2.82 20.25
N LYS A 114 -18.21 3.81 20.84
CA LYS A 114 -19.61 4.10 20.55
C LYS A 114 -19.82 4.55 19.10
N GLN A 115 -18.92 5.36 18.56
CA GLN A 115 -18.93 5.78 17.15
C GLN A 115 -18.73 4.60 16.20
N ILE A 116 -17.74 3.74 16.46
CA ILE A 116 -17.48 2.54 15.66
C ILE A 116 -18.68 1.59 15.68
N ARG A 117 -19.29 1.38 16.86
CA ARG A 117 -20.51 0.56 16.98
C ARG A 117 -21.65 1.13 16.14
N ARG A 118 -21.92 2.43 16.25
CA ARG A 118 -22.97 3.11 15.45
C ARG A 118 -22.75 2.97 13.94
N SER A 119 -21.51 3.11 13.48
CA SER A 119 -21.16 2.92 12.07
C SER A 119 -21.42 1.48 11.61
N LYS A 120 -21.10 0.47 12.43
CA LYS A 120 -21.42 -0.93 12.12
C LYS A 120 -22.91 -1.21 12.07
N THR A 121 -23.70 -0.69 13.02
CA THR A 121 -25.15 -0.89 13.01
C THR A 121 -25.80 -0.18 11.83
N ALA A 122 -25.35 1.04 11.49
CA ALA A 122 -25.85 1.78 10.33
C ALA A 122 -25.60 0.99 9.02
N HIS A 123 -24.42 0.40 8.85
CA HIS A 123 -24.14 -0.44 7.69
C HIS A 123 -24.98 -1.73 7.67
N GLN A 124 -25.24 -2.37 8.81
CA GLN A 124 -26.09 -3.57 8.88
C GLN A 124 -27.57 -3.24 8.62
N GLU A 125 -28.06 -2.10 9.12
CA GLU A 125 -29.42 -1.63 8.86
C GLU A 125 -29.58 -1.22 7.39
N GLU A 126 -28.59 -0.56 6.78
CA GLU A 126 -28.59 -0.30 5.33
C GLU A 126 -28.59 -1.60 4.51
N GLU A 127 -27.83 -2.61 4.93
CA GLU A 127 -27.77 -3.91 4.26
C GLU A 127 -29.10 -4.70 4.38
N GLU A 128 -29.74 -4.68 5.55
CA GLU A 128 -31.08 -5.26 5.74
C GLU A 128 -32.17 -4.49 5.00
N THR A 129 -32.09 -3.16 4.95
CA THR A 129 -33.05 -2.33 4.22
C THR A 129 -32.92 -2.55 2.72
N GLN A 130 -31.70 -2.66 2.19
CA GLN A 130 -31.44 -3.01 0.79
C GLN A 130 -31.91 -4.44 0.43
N LYS A 131 -31.80 -5.40 1.35
CA LYS A 131 -32.33 -6.76 1.17
C LYS A 131 -33.87 -6.80 1.20
N LYS A 132 -34.51 -6.00 2.07
CA LYS A 132 -35.98 -5.88 2.14
C LYS A 132 -36.55 -5.13 0.94
N ASP A 133 -35.86 -4.09 0.47
CA ASP A 133 -36.24 -3.32 -0.72
C ASP A 133 -36.05 -4.09 -2.04
N ALA A 134 -35.11 -5.06 -2.08
CA ALA A 134 -34.96 -5.98 -3.21
C ALA A 134 -36.13 -7.00 -3.32
N VAL A 135 -36.83 -7.28 -2.22
CA VAL A 135 -38.03 -8.12 -2.20
C VAL A 135 -39.30 -7.29 -2.41
N ALA A 136 -39.31 -6.01 -2.02
CA ALA A 136 -40.48 -5.13 -2.13
C ALA A 136 -40.57 -4.33 -3.45
N LYS A 137 -39.56 -4.33 -4.33
CA LYS A 137 -39.58 -3.62 -5.63
C LYS A 137 -40.16 -4.42 -6.81
N SER A 138 -41.12 -5.31 -6.54
CA SER A 138 -42.24 -5.52 -7.47
C SER A 138 -43.43 -4.75 -6.92
N GLU A 139 -43.76 -3.65 -7.61
CA GLU A 139 -44.93 -2.77 -7.43
C GLU A 139 -44.73 -1.42 -6.71
N SER A 140 -45.05 -0.39 -7.49
CA SER A 140 -45.38 1.00 -7.16
C SER A 140 -44.27 2.06 -7.10
N LYS A 141 -44.51 3.12 -7.88
CA LYS A 141 -43.84 4.43 -7.93
C LYS A 141 -44.30 5.28 -6.73
N THR A 142 -43.41 6.09 -6.14
CA THR A 142 -43.31 7.56 -6.34
C THR A 142 -42.51 8.25 -5.20
N GLN A 143 -41.49 9.02 -5.63
CA GLN A 143 -40.82 10.22 -5.08
C GLN A 143 -40.46 10.38 -3.58
N ALA A 144 -39.16 10.51 -3.33
CA ALA A 144 -38.61 11.56 -2.48
C ALA A 144 -37.29 12.07 -3.09
N LYS A 145 -37.12 13.40 -3.10
CA LYS A 145 -35.98 14.14 -3.67
C LYS A 145 -34.78 14.08 -2.72
N ASN A 146 -33.69 13.47 -3.16
CA ASN A 146 -32.33 13.82 -2.78
C ASN A 146 -31.53 13.88 -4.09
N ASP A 147 -30.71 14.93 -4.27
CA ASP A 147 -29.88 15.10 -5.45
C ASP A 147 -28.99 13.86 -5.64
N PRO A 148 -29.28 13.01 -6.66
CA PRO A 148 -28.44 11.87 -6.91
C PRO A 148 -27.20 12.40 -7.63
N GLN A 149 -26.02 12.13 -7.08
CA GLN A 149 -24.86 11.95 -7.94
C GLN A 149 -25.30 10.97 -9.02
N LYS A 150 -25.47 11.50 -10.23
CA LYS A 150 -26.06 10.81 -11.35
C LYS A 150 -25.12 9.67 -11.71
N GLU A 151 -25.36 8.49 -11.12
CA GLU A 151 -24.63 7.27 -11.43
C GLU A 151 -24.61 7.13 -12.95
N ARG A 152 -23.45 7.38 -13.56
CA ARG A 152 -23.27 7.18 -14.98
C ARG A 152 -23.35 5.68 -15.21
N LYS A 153 -24.50 5.22 -15.67
CA LYS A 153 -24.67 3.84 -16.11
C LYS A 153 -23.77 3.62 -17.32
N MET A 154 -22.65 2.94 -17.10
CA MET A 154 -21.71 2.52 -18.14
C MET A 154 -22.46 1.69 -19.20
N GLY A 155 -22.24 2.01 -20.48
CA GLY A 155 -22.92 1.34 -21.58
C GLY A 155 -22.56 -0.15 -21.65
N LYS A 156 -23.43 -0.99 -22.22
CA LYS A 156 -23.19 -2.44 -22.35
C LYS A 156 -21.89 -2.73 -23.12
N ASP A 157 -21.64 -1.97 -24.19
CA ASP A 157 -20.44 -2.14 -25.03
C ASP A 157 -19.17 -1.67 -24.31
N GLU A 158 -19.28 -0.60 -23.53
CA GLU A 158 -18.19 -0.08 -22.70
C GLU A 158 -17.81 -1.06 -21.59
N LYS A 159 -18.80 -1.66 -20.91
CA LYS A 159 -18.58 -2.73 -19.94
C LYS A 159 -17.88 -3.92 -20.57
N LYS A 160 -18.30 -4.35 -21.75
CA LYS A 160 -17.69 -5.46 -22.46
C LYS A 160 -16.23 -5.16 -22.84
N LEU A 161 -15.95 -3.97 -23.36
CA LEU A 161 -14.60 -3.54 -23.70
C LEU A 161 -13.70 -3.49 -22.46
N LEU A 162 -14.22 -2.97 -21.34
CA LEU A 162 -13.50 -2.94 -20.08
C LEU A 162 -13.19 -4.35 -19.56
N GLN A 163 -14.15 -5.28 -19.63
CA GLN A 163 -13.93 -6.69 -19.27
C GLN A 163 -12.78 -7.30 -20.10
N GLU A 164 -12.77 -7.06 -21.41
CA GLU A 164 -11.73 -7.57 -22.30
C GLU A 164 -10.34 -6.98 -21.97
N ARG A 165 -10.28 -5.70 -21.58
CA ARG A 165 -9.04 -5.03 -21.14
C ARG A 165 -8.54 -5.57 -19.80
N LEU A 166 -9.41 -5.68 -18.80
CA LEU A 166 -9.06 -6.21 -17.49
C LEU A 166 -8.66 -7.68 -17.54
N ALA A 167 -9.19 -8.45 -18.51
CA ALA A 167 -8.78 -9.83 -18.74
C ALA A 167 -7.31 -9.99 -19.14
N VAL A 168 -6.60 -8.89 -19.45
CA VAL A 168 -5.16 -8.91 -19.69
C VAL A 168 -4.36 -8.88 -18.38
N LEU A 169 -4.89 -8.32 -17.28
CA LEU A 169 -4.16 -8.17 -16.02
C LEU A 169 -3.88 -9.50 -15.30
N TYR A 170 -2.98 -9.52 -14.31
CA TYR A 170 -2.74 -10.72 -13.51
C TYR A 170 -3.85 -10.99 -12.50
N ASN A 171 -3.98 -12.25 -12.08
CA ASN A 171 -4.97 -12.61 -11.06
C ASN A 171 -4.69 -11.91 -9.73
N ASP A 172 -3.41 -11.75 -9.38
CA ASP A 172 -2.98 -11.05 -8.16
C ASP A 172 -3.33 -9.55 -8.23
N ASP A 173 -3.09 -8.90 -9.37
CA ASP A 173 -3.49 -7.48 -9.57
C ASP A 173 -5.01 -7.32 -9.45
N LEU A 174 -5.79 -8.18 -10.11
CA LEU A 174 -7.25 -8.15 -10.05
C LEU A 174 -7.77 -8.42 -8.63
N SER A 175 -7.09 -9.32 -7.88
CA SER A 175 -7.41 -9.60 -6.49
C SER A 175 -7.10 -8.42 -5.58
N GLU A 176 -6.03 -7.67 -5.85
CA GLU A 176 -5.69 -6.45 -5.14
C GLU A 176 -6.75 -5.36 -5.38
N GLU A 177 -7.13 -5.12 -6.63
CA GLU A 177 -8.20 -4.16 -6.96
C GLU A 177 -9.53 -4.54 -6.29
N CYS A 178 -9.88 -5.84 -6.26
CA CYS A 178 -11.05 -6.31 -5.51
C CYS A 178 -10.93 -5.99 -4.03
N ARG A 179 -9.76 -6.23 -3.43
CA ARG A 179 -9.54 -5.98 -2.01
C ARG A 179 -9.65 -4.50 -1.66
N LEU A 180 -9.12 -3.60 -2.49
CA LEU A 180 -9.20 -2.16 -2.30
C LEU A 180 -10.65 -1.63 -2.33
N ARG A 181 -11.57 -2.41 -2.90
CA ARG A 181 -13.00 -2.11 -3.02
C ARG A 181 -13.88 -2.95 -2.08
N ASP A 182 -13.27 -3.65 -1.12
CA ASP A 182 -13.95 -4.59 -0.22
C ASP A 182 -14.78 -5.67 -0.93
N LEU A 183 -14.38 -6.01 -2.17
CA LEU A 183 -14.97 -7.08 -2.95
C LEU A 183 -14.31 -8.42 -2.61
N PRO A 184 -15.03 -9.56 -2.73
CA PRO A 184 -14.41 -10.86 -2.55
C PRO A 184 -13.19 -11.05 -3.48
N VAL A 185 -12.10 -11.61 -2.95
CA VAL A 185 -10.82 -11.80 -3.67
C VAL A 185 -10.64 -13.22 -4.21
N SER A 186 -11.57 -14.13 -3.91
CA SER A 186 -11.54 -15.51 -4.40
C SER A 186 -12.30 -15.66 -5.72
N GLY A 187 -11.83 -16.60 -6.54
CA GLY A 187 -12.47 -16.99 -7.79
C GLY A 187 -11.47 -17.21 -8.93
N ALA A 188 -12.01 -17.69 -10.05
CA ALA A 188 -11.29 -17.66 -11.32
C ALA A 188 -11.18 -16.20 -11.82
N LYS A 189 -10.23 -15.95 -12.72
CA LYS A 189 -9.87 -14.61 -13.19
C LYS A 189 -11.05 -13.85 -13.82
N ASP A 190 -11.85 -14.55 -14.62
CA ASP A 190 -13.06 -14.01 -15.25
C ASP A 190 -14.11 -13.55 -14.21
N VAL A 191 -14.21 -14.25 -13.07
CA VAL A 191 -15.07 -13.88 -11.96
C VAL A 191 -14.60 -12.57 -11.33
N LEU A 192 -13.29 -12.41 -11.11
CA LEU A 192 -12.73 -11.15 -10.56
C LEU A 192 -12.95 -9.99 -11.53
N VAL A 193 -12.67 -10.19 -12.82
CA VAL A 193 -12.90 -9.17 -13.87
C VAL A 193 -14.36 -8.73 -13.88
N LYS A 194 -15.30 -9.70 -13.91
CA LYS A 194 -16.73 -9.38 -13.93
C LYS A 194 -17.13 -8.57 -12.68
N ARG A 195 -16.65 -8.98 -11.51
CA ARG A 195 -16.93 -8.33 -10.24
C ARG A 195 -16.48 -6.87 -10.22
N LEU A 196 -15.26 -6.59 -10.69
CA LEU A 196 -14.74 -5.22 -10.79
C LEU A 196 -15.53 -4.35 -11.77
N VAL A 197 -15.96 -4.90 -12.91
CA VAL A 197 -16.79 -4.15 -13.87
C VAL A 197 -18.20 -3.91 -13.36
N ASP A 198 -18.77 -4.87 -12.62
CA ASP A 198 -20.09 -4.72 -12.01
C ASP A 198 -20.07 -3.68 -10.87
N ASP A 199 -18.96 -3.57 -10.15
CA ASP A 199 -18.68 -2.53 -9.14
C ASP A 199 -18.37 -1.14 -9.74
N GLY A 200 -18.31 -1.05 -11.08
CA GLY A 200 -18.10 0.22 -11.76
C GLY A 200 -16.66 0.72 -11.78
N LEU A 201 -15.67 -0.18 -11.67
CA LEU A 201 -14.26 0.17 -11.88
C LEU A 201 -14.08 0.84 -13.25
N GLU A 202 -13.39 1.98 -13.29
CA GLU A 202 -13.00 2.65 -14.52
C GLU A 202 -11.51 2.47 -14.84
N LEU A 203 -11.12 2.59 -16.12
CA LEU A 203 -9.70 2.55 -16.50
C LEU A 203 -8.88 3.64 -15.79
N SER A 204 -9.48 4.81 -15.50
CA SER A 204 -8.86 5.92 -14.79
C SER A 204 -8.36 5.54 -13.40
N GLU A 205 -8.93 4.51 -12.80
CA GLU A 205 -8.62 4.08 -11.44
C GLU A 205 -7.44 3.11 -11.40
N LEU A 206 -7.18 2.40 -12.50
CA LEU A 206 -6.04 1.49 -12.63
C LEU A 206 -4.70 2.20 -12.46
N LEU A 207 -3.73 1.47 -11.91
CA LEU A 207 -2.34 1.89 -11.82
C LEU A 207 -1.70 2.03 -13.21
N LYS A 208 -0.68 2.90 -13.30
CA LYS A 208 0.00 3.19 -14.58
C LYS A 208 0.50 1.92 -15.27
N PHE A 209 1.13 1.00 -14.54
CA PHE A 209 1.67 -0.23 -15.12
C PHE A 209 0.56 -1.16 -15.67
N GLN A 210 -0.60 -1.22 -15.01
CA GLN A 210 -1.75 -1.98 -15.50
C GLN A 210 -2.23 -1.40 -16.83
N LEU A 211 -2.30 -0.07 -16.94
CA LEU A 211 -2.63 0.62 -18.18
C LEU A 211 -1.58 0.41 -19.28
N GLN A 212 -0.29 0.38 -18.94
CA GLN A 212 0.78 0.05 -19.89
C GLN A 212 0.62 -1.37 -20.43
N LEU A 213 0.28 -2.33 -19.57
CA LEU A 213 0.05 -3.72 -19.98
C LEU A 213 -1.17 -3.84 -20.92
N ILE A 214 -2.25 -3.10 -20.63
CA ILE A 214 -3.43 -3.02 -21.51
C ILE A 214 -3.04 -2.39 -22.85
N CYS A 215 -2.36 -1.23 -22.85
CA CYS A 215 -1.86 -0.58 -24.07
C CYS A 215 -1.01 -1.56 -24.90
N PHE A 216 -0.08 -2.28 -24.28
CA PHE A 216 0.76 -3.25 -24.98
C PHE A 216 -0.07 -4.34 -25.67
N SER A 217 -1.09 -4.87 -25.00
CA SER A 217 -1.94 -5.93 -25.54
C SER A 217 -2.78 -5.48 -26.74
N GLU A 218 -3.07 -4.17 -26.81
CA GLU A 218 -3.76 -3.52 -27.93
C GLU A 218 -2.77 -2.91 -28.94
N ASP A 219 -1.48 -3.27 -28.88
CA ASP A 219 -0.41 -2.73 -29.74
C ASP A 219 -0.32 -1.19 -29.75
N LEU A 220 -0.65 -0.57 -28.61
CA LEU A 220 -0.50 0.86 -28.38
C LEU A 220 0.83 1.16 -27.69
N SER A 221 1.32 2.39 -27.87
CA SER A 221 2.51 2.87 -27.15
C SER A 221 2.33 2.81 -25.63
N GLU A 222 3.29 2.20 -24.94
CA GLU A 222 3.31 2.02 -23.48
C GLU A 222 3.98 3.18 -22.72
N SER A 223 4.62 4.11 -23.43
CA SER A 223 5.37 5.23 -22.84
C SER A 223 4.49 6.42 -22.46
N GLY A 224 4.96 7.27 -21.56
CA GLY A 224 4.28 8.51 -21.18
C GLY A 224 3.47 8.44 -19.88
N THR A 225 2.72 9.51 -19.61
CA THR A 225 1.96 9.69 -18.37
C THR A 225 0.70 8.83 -18.34
N LYS A 226 0.16 8.57 -17.13
CA LYS A 226 -1.12 7.87 -16.95
C LYS A 226 -2.24 8.45 -17.83
N GLY A 227 -2.34 9.79 -17.90
CA GLY A 227 -3.31 10.49 -18.76
C GLY A 227 -3.15 10.17 -20.25
N LYS A 228 -1.91 10.16 -20.77
CA LYS A 228 -1.64 9.81 -22.18
C LYS A 228 -1.98 8.36 -22.50
N LEU A 229 -1.75 7.44 -21.56
CA LEU A 229 -2.15 6.04 -21.71
C LEU A 229 -3.67 5.90 -21.77
N LEU A 230 -4.39 6.57 -20.86
CA LEU A 230 -5.85 6.60 -20.85
C LEU A 230 -6.43 7.19 -22.14
N GLU A 231 -5.87 8.30 -22.62
CA GLU A 231 -6.29 8.93 -23.87
C GLU A 231 -6.14 7.96 -25.06
N ARG A 232 -5.00 7.27 -25.16
CA ARG A 232 -4.79 6.24 -26.20
C ARG A 232 -5.81 5.11 -26.09
N LEU A 233 -6.07 4.61 -24.89
CA LEU A 233 -7.05 3.55 -24.66
C LEU A 233 -8.48 4.04 -24.96
N LYS A 234 -8.82 5.29 -24.69
CA LYS A 234 -10.13 5.87 -25.05
C LYS A 234 -10.28 6.00 -26.57
N ASN A 235 -9.21 6.39 -27.27
CA ASN A 235 -9.22 6.57 -28.72
C ASN A 235 -9.11 5.25 -29.50
N ALA A 236 -8.63 4.18 -28.87
CA ALA A 236 -8.58 2.84 -29.47
C ALA A 236 -9.99 2.24 -29.56
N SER A 237 -10.68 2.52 -30.67
CA SER A 237 -12.04 2.06 -30.95
C SER A 237 -12.06 0.59 -31.37
N GLY A 238 -11.88 -0.34 -30.43
CA GLY A 238 -12.24 -1.78 -30.47
C GLY A 238 -11.73 -2.66 -31.63
N SER A 239 -11.07 -2.09 -32.63
CA SER A 239 -10.66 -2.71 -33.90
C SER A 239 -9.14 -2.83 -34.03
N VAL A 240 -8.39 -2.45 -32.99
CA VAL A 240 -6.94 -2.54 -33.00
C VAL A 240 -6.54 -4.02 -32.95
N PRO A 241 -5.67 -4.48 -33.85
CA PRO A 241 -5.18 -5.86 -33.83
C PRO A 241 -4.55 -6.17 -32.47
N ARG A 242 -5.11 -7.15 -31.76
CA ARG A 242 -4.57 -7.59 -30.47
C ARG A 242 -3.29 -8.37 -30.71
N LYS A 243 -2.25 -8.08 -29.92
CA LYS A 243 -1.07 -8.95 -29.88
C LYS A 243 -1.50 -10.37 -29.51
N GLY A 244 -0.84 -11.35 -30.10
CA GLY A 244 -1.09 -12.75 -29.80
C GLY A 244 -0.94 -12.99 -28.29
N LYS A 245 -1.82 -13.82 -27.71
CA LYS A 245 -1.77 -14.16 -26.27
C LYS A 245 -0.36 -14.54 -25.81
N LYS A 246 0.42 -15.21 -26.67
CA LYS A 246 1.81 -15.60 -26.41
C LYS A 246 2.73 -14.41 -26.11
N GLU A 247 2.71 -13.34 -26.92
CA GLU A 247 3.58 -12.17 -26.72
C GLU A 247 3.24 -11.43 -25.43
N VAL A 248 1.94 -11.34 -25.11
CA VAL A 248 1.45 -10.75 -23.86
C VAL A 248 1.94 -11.56 -22.66
N GLU A 249 1.84 -12.89 -22.70
CA GLU A 249 2.33 -13.77 -21.65
C GLU A 249 3.87 -13.78 -21.53
N GLU A 250 4.62 -13.68 -22.63
CA GLU A 250 6.08 -13.55 -22.60
C GLU A 250 6.54 -12.26 -21.93
N LYS A 251 5.88 -11.14 -22.27
CA LYS A 251 6.19 -9.85 -21.66
C LYS A 251 5.85 -9.84 -20.19
N LYS A 252 4.69 -10.35 -19.84
CA LYS A 252 4.30 -10.64 -18.46
C LYS A 252 5.38 -11.45 -17.73
N ALA A 253 5.76 -12.59 -18.28
CA ALA A 253 6.81 -13.42 -17.68
C ALA A 253 8.12 -12.63 -17.51
N ALA A 254 8.49 -11.77 -18.47
CA ALA A 254 9.68 -10.92 -18.37
C ALA A 254 9.57 -9.86 -17.26
N VAL A 255 8.40 -9.22 -17.07
CA VAL A 255 8.16 -8.27 -15.98
C VAL A 255 8.21 -8.99 -14.63
N SER A 256 7.48 -10.09 -14.49
CA SER A 256 7.48 -10.90 -13.28
C SER A 256 8.87 -11.43 -12.94
N ALA A 257 9.62 -11.91 -13.95
CA ALA A 257 11.00 -12.32 -13.80
C ALA A 257 11.91 -11.15 -13.39
N SER A 258 11.70 -9.95 -13.93
CA SER A 258 12.47 -8.76 -13.56
C SER A 258 12.17 -8.31 -12.12
N VAL A 259 10.90 -8.34 -11.68
CA VAL A 259 10.50 -8.04 -10.29
C VAL A 259 11.08 -9.09 -9.33
N LYS A 260 11.01 -10.37 -9.71
CA LYS A 260 11.64 -11.45 -8.95
C LYS A 260 13.15 -11.25 -8.89
N LEU A 261 13.78 -10.91 -10.01
CA LEU A 261 15.21 -10.62 -10.08
C LEU A 261 15.55 -9.45 -9.16
N ILE A 262 14.81 -8.34 -9.15
CA ILE A 262 15.05 -7.21 -8.22
C ILE A 262 15.01 -7.66 -6.77
N SER A 263 14.05 -8.51 -6.41
CA SER A 263 13.90 -8.99 -5.03
C SER A 263 14.99 -9.99 -4.65
N THR A 264 15.48 -10.81 -5.58
CA THR A 264 16.57 -11.78 -5.35
C THR A 264 17.97 -11.21 -5.51
N SER A 265 18.16 -10.23 -6.40
CA SER A 265 19.43 -9.56 -6.70
C SER A 265 19.75 -8.42 -5.71
N GLY A 266 18.92 -8.26 -4.67
CA GLY A 266 19.26 -7.44 -3.52
C GLY A 266 20.48 -8.04 -2.84
N GLY A 267 21.67 -7.49 -3.11
CA GLY A 267 22.92 -8.14 -2.69
C GLY A 267 23.97 -8.29 -3.80
N GLU A 268 23.69 -7.86 -5.04
CA GLU A 268 24.64 -8.01 -6.14
C GLU A 268 25.39 -6.71 -6.49
N ALA A 269 26.68 -6.86 -6.82
CA ALA A 269 27.48 -5.82 -7.46
C ALA A 269 26.95 -5.56 -8.87
N MET A 270 26.55 -4.31 -9.15
CA MET A 270 25.91 -3.94 -10.40
C MET A 270 26.17 -2.48 -10.71
N SER A 271 26.41 -2.14 -11.97
CA SER A 271 26.53 -0.73 -12.37
C SER A 271 25.18 -0.01 -12.29
N ARG A 272 25.21 1.31 -12.07
CA ARG A 272 24.00 2.16 -12.02
C ARG A 272 23.14 2.01 -13.27
N ASN A 273 23.77 1.98 -14.44
CA ASN A 273 23.05 1.85 -15.72
C ASN A 273 22.40 0.47 -15.85
N ALA A 274 23.09 -0.61 -15.43
CA ALA A 274 22.50 -1.95 -15.43
C ALA A 274 21.29 -2.04 -14.49
N TYR A 275 21.39 -1.44 -13.29
CA TYR A 275 20.25 -1.39 -12.36
C TYR A 275 19.09 -0.55 -12.90
N ARG A 276 19.38 0.57 -13.58
CA ARG A 276 18.38 1.40 -14.27
C ARG A 276 17.64 0.61 -15.35
N GLU A 277 18.36 -0.11 -16.22
CA GLU A 277 17.74 -0.94 -17.26
C GLU A 277 16.90 -2.07 -16.67
N LEU A 278 17.35 -2.64 -15.55
CA LEU A 278 16.63 -3.67 -14.83
C LEU A 278 15.31 -3.12 -14.24
N LEU A 279 15.30 -1.91 -13.67
CA LEU A 279 14.07 -1.23 -13.23
C LEU A 279 13.14 -0.86 -14.39
N ARG A 280 13.69 -0.42 -15.53
CA ARG A 280 12.91 -0.11 -16.75
C ARG A 280 12.21 -1.34 -17.29
N LYS A 281 12.92 -2.47 -17.40
CA LYS A 281 12.34 -3.75 -17.82
C LYS A 281 11.24 -4.24 -16.87
N ALA A 282 11.35 -3.89 -15.59
CA ALA A 282 10.35 -4.19 -14.58
C ALA A 282 9.20 -3.15 -14.52
N TYR A 283 9.20 -2.12 -15.36
CA TYR A 283 8.21 -1.02 -15.32
C TYR A 283 8.16 -0.27 -13.98
N LEU A 284 9.26 -0.27 -13.22
CA LEU A 284 9.36 0.41 -11.92
C LEU A 284 10.00 1.80 -12.02
N LEU A 285 10.52 2.16 -13.20
CA LEU A 285 11.14 3.45 -13.45
C LEU A 285 10.37 4.21 -14.52
N GLU A 286 9.86 5.39 -14.16
CA GLU A 286 9.20 6.30 -15.09
C GLU A 286 10.20 7.10 -15.95
N ASP A 287 9.72 7.69 -17.05
CA ASP A 287 10.54 8.42 -18.03
C ASP A 287 11.28 9.63 -17.40
N ASP A 288 10.68 10.25 -16.39
CA ASP A 288 11.21 11.41 -15.66
C ASP A 288 12.00 11.05 -14.40
N GLN A 289 12.05 9.77 -14.05
CA GLN A 289 12.80 9.25 -12.90
C GLN A 289 14.25 8.94 -13.29
N ASP A 290 15.12 8.96 -12.28
CA ASP A 290 16.48 8.46 -12.41
C ASP A 290 16.90 7.60 -11.23
N VAL A 291 17.87 6.72 -11.48
CA VAL A 291 18.63 5.97 -10.48
C VAL A 291 19.86 6.77 -10.08
N TYR A 292 20.09 6.89 -8.78
CA TYR A 292 21.27 7.54 -8.20
C TYR A 292 21.86 6.70 -7.07
N HIS A 293 23.11 6.99 -6.73
CA HIS A 293 23.78 6.39 -5.57
C HIS A 293 23.29 7.05 -4.28
N ILE A 294 22.97 6.25 -3.26
CA ILE A 294 22.60 6.76 -1.93
C ILE A 294 23.84 7.39 -1.27
N ILE A 295 24.96 6.66 -1.26
CA ILE A 295 26.29 7.18 -0.97
C ILE A 295 27.00 7.41 -2.30
N ALA A 296 27.37 8.65 -2.60
CA ALA A 296 28.00 8.99 -3.87
C ALA A 296 29.29 8.21 -4.12
N SER A 297 29.56 7.87 -5.40
CA SER A 297 30.75 7.12 -5.78
C SER A 297 32.04 7.87 -5.39
N GLU A 298 32.05 9.21 -5.50
CA GLU A 298 33.15 10.08 -5.10
C GLU A 298 33.49 9.96 -3.60
N ASN A 299 32.51 9.63 -2.76
CA ASN A 299 32.68 9.41 -1.32
C ASN A 299 33.04 7.98 -0.96
N GLY A 300 33.15 7.08 -1.96
CA GLY A 300 33.42 5.66 -1.77
C GLY A 300 32.16 4.79 -1.81
N GLY A 301 31.05 5.32 -2.33
CA GLY A 301 29.83 4.56 -2.58
C GLY A 301 30.05 3.39 -3.52
N ALA A 302 29.61 2.20 -3.11
CA ALA A 302 29.74 0.99 -3.91
C ALA A 302 28.77 0.95 -5.09
N ASP A 303 29.19 0.33 -6.19
CA ASP A 303 28.31 0.02 -7.33
C ASP A 303 27.55 -1.27 -7.04
N HIS A 304 26.49 -1.14 -6.26
CA HIS A 304 25.78 -2.27 -5.68
C HIS A 304 24.29 -1.95 -5.54
N THR A 305 23.40 -2.94 -5.74
CA THR A 305 21.94 -2.73 -5.73
C THR A 305 21.42 -2.11 -4.42
N HIS A 306 22.05 -2.40 -3.29
CA HIS A 306 21.76 -1.77 -2.00
C HIS A 306 22.14 -0.29 -1.90
N ASN A 307 23.09 0.19 -2.70
CA ASN A 307 23.50 1.60 -2.72
C ASN A 307 22.80 2.41 -3.82
N TYR A 308 21.78 1.85 -4.50
CA TYR A 308 20.98 2.58 -5.48
C TYR A 308 19.59 2.89 -4.97
N HIS A 309 19.12 4.11 -5.22
CA HIS A 309 17.73 4.50 -5.09
C HIS A 309 17.25 5.14 -6.40
N TYR A 310 15.94 5.20 -6.59
CA TYR A 310 15.34 5.91 -7.71
C TYR A 310 14.30 6.88 -7.19
N ALA A 311 14.33 8.11 -7.70
CA ALA A 311 13.41 9.16 -7.29
C ALA A 311 13.00 9.98 -8.52
N GLN A 312 11.96 10.78 -8.35
CA GLN A 312 11.48 11.71 -9.36
C GLN A 312 12.54 12.77 -9.69
N ASN A 313 12.49 13.23 -10.94
CA ASN A 313 13.27 14.34 -11.49
C ASN A 313 14.79 14.12 -11.54
N GLN A 314 15.27 13.70 -12.73
CA GLN A 314 16.70 13.51 -13.00
C GLN A 314 17.57 14.74 -12.67
N ALA A 315 17.03 15.96 -12.80
CA ALA A 315 17.78 17.18 -12.56
C ALA A 315 18.17 17.33 -11.08
N TRP A 316 17.27 16.98 -10.17
CA TRP A 316 17.51 17.02 -8.73
C TRP A 316 18.63 16.05 -8.31
N ASN A 317 18.57 14.82 -8.80
CA ASN A 317 19.58 13.80 -8.49
C ASN A 317 20.98 14.20 -8.97
N ARG A 318 21.08 14.91 -10.09
CA ARG A 318 22.36 15.45 -10.60
C ARG A 318 22.83 16.66 -9.79
N ALA A 319 21.91 17.52 -9.35
CA ALA A 319 22.22 18.74 -8.62
C ALA A 319 22.75 18.48 -7.20
N ILE A 320 22.26 17.45 -6.50
CA ILE A 320 22.75 17.07 -5.17
C ILE A 320 24.24 16.66 -5.21
N GLY A 321 24.63 15.91 -6.25
CA GLY A 321 26.01 15.43 -6.40
C GLY A 321 26.52 14.65 -5.19
N ALA A 322 27.82 14.75 -4.91
CA ALA A 322 28.48 14.04 -3.82
C ALA A 322 28.47 14.80 -2.47
N GLN A 323 27.93 16.02 -2.42
CA GLN A 323 28.04 16.87 -1.23
C GLN A 323 26.93 16.59 -0.20
N HIS A 324 25.83 15.96 -0.62
CA HIS A 324 24.65 15.79 0.23
C HIS A 324 24.14 14.35 0.31
N ASP A 325 25.03 13.39 0.56
CA ASP A 325 24.67 11.98 0.83
C ASP A 325 23.61 11.85 1.93
N TYR A 326 23.59 12.77 2.91
CA TYR A 326 22.58 12.81 3.96
C TYR A 326 21.15 13.01 3.42
N ILE A 327 20.95 13.85 2.39
CA ILE A 327 19.64 14.03 1.74
C ILE A 327 19.25 12.72 1.04
N ASN A 328 20.19 12.10 0.33
CA ASN A 328 19.96 10.84 -0.37
C ASN A 328 19.61 9.71 0.60
N CYS A 329 20.30 9.61 1.74
CA CYS A 329 19.99 8.66 2.81
C CYS A 329 18.59 8.88 3.40
N PHE A 330 18.20 10.13 3.65
CA PHE A 330 16.86 10.45 4.14
C PHE A 330 15.78 10.04 3.13
N MET A 331 15.93 10.43 1.85
CA MET A 331 14.97 10.07 0.79
C MET A 331 14.85 8.55 0.61
N ALA A 332 15.98 7.83 0.69
CA ALA A 332 16.00 6.37 0.53
C ALA A 332 15.38 5.61 1.72
N GLY A 333 15.25 6.26 2.88
CA GLY A 333 14.77 5.65 4.12
C GLY A 333 15.88 4.98 4.94
N LYS A 334 15.68 4.97 6.27
CA LYS A 334 16.68 4.52 7.26
C LYS A 334 17.27 3.13 6.96
N ILE A 335 16.42 2.13 6.69
CA ILE A 335 16.85 0.75 6.43
C ILE A 335 17.74 0.68 5.18
N LYS A 336 17.39 1.43 4.13
CA LYS A 336 18.15 1.40 2.87
C LYS A 336 19.48 2.15 3.00
N ALA A 337 19.49 3.27 3.74
CA ALA A 337 20.71 4.00 4.09
C ALA A 337 21.70 3.11 4.87
N GLN A 338 21.21 2.31 5.83
CA GLN A 338 22.04 1.36 6.59
C GLN A 338 22.73 0.35 5.67
N LYS A 339 21.98 -0.25 4.75
CA LYS A 339 22.55 -1.19 3.77
C LYS A 339 23.54 -0.51 2.82
N ALA A 340 23.23 0.69 2.35
CA ALA A 340 24.08 1.48 1.47
C ALA A 340 25.44 1.83 2.11
N VAL A 341 25.44 2.29 3.37
CA VAL A 341 26.67 2.60 4.12
C VAL A 341 27.46 1.32 4.40
N ALA A 342 26.80 0.24 4.84
CA ALA A 342 27.45 -1.03 5.12
C ALA A 342 28.19 -1.55 3.89
N ILE A 343 27.51 -1.65 2.74
CA ILE A 343 28.11 -2.19 1.52
C ILE A 343 29.20 -1.28 0.95
N SER A 344 29.07 0.04 1.12
CA SER A 344 30.08 1.01 0.68
C SER A 344 31.34 1.01 1.56
N ARG A 345 31.22 0.64 2.83
CA ARG A 345 32.36 0.37 3.73
C ARG A 345 33.03 -0.95 3.41
N GLU A 346 32.25 -1.97 3.07
CA GLU A 346 32.76 -3.31 2.77
C GLU A 346 33.50 -3.35 1.43
N LEU A 347 32.82 -2.98 0.35
CA LEU A 347 33.31 -3.13 -1.02
C LEU A 347 34.04 -1.89 -1.56
N GLY A 348 33.55 -0.69 -1.22
CA GLY A 348 34.00 0.56 -1.83
C GLY A 348 33.58 0.73 -3.29
N ASN A 349 34.07 1.79 -3.93
CA ASN A 349 33.77 2.11 -5.33
C ASN A 349 34.71 1.41 -6.32
N LYS A 350 34.51 1.63 -7.64
CA LYS A 350 35.39 1.08 -8.71
C LYS A 350 36.86 1.48 -8.61
N LYS A 351 37.18 2.57 -7.91
CA LYS A 351 38.55 3.05 -7.67
C LYS A 351 39.17 2.44 -6.40
N GLY A 352 38.47 1.50 -5.75
CA GLY A 352 38.89 0.90 -4.48
C GLY A 352 38.74 1.82 -3.27
N LYS A 353 38.15 3.02 -3.43
CA LYS A 353 37.90 3.94 -2.31
C LYS A 353 36.70 3.43 -1.51
N LYS A 354 36.93 3.06 -0.26
CA LYS A 354 35.89 2.69 0.70
C LYS A 354 35.28 3.93 1.35
N TYR A 355 34.01 3.85 1.70
CA TYR A 355 33.33 4.93 2.41
C TYR A 355 33.80 5.02 3.88
N THR A 356 34.37 6.16 4.27
CA THR A 356 34.86 6.40 5.65
C THR A 356 34.09 7.49 6.38
N GLY A 357 32.99 7.99 5.78
CA GLY A 357 32.20 9.07 6.35
C GLY A 357 31.27 8.64 7.51
N PRO A 358 30.35 9.52 7.93
CA PRO A 358 29.40 9.28 9.02
C PRO A 358 28.58 8.01 8.85
N SER A 359 28.04 7.49 9.96
CA SER A 359 27.14 6.35 9.98
C SER A 359 25.83 6.63 9.24
N ALA A 360 25.09 5.56 8.91
CA ALA A 360 23.79 5.68 8.25
C ALA A 360 22.77 6.45 9.09
N ASP A 361 22.78 6.24 10.42
CA ASP A 361 21.85 6.90 11.33
C ASP A 361 22.15 8.40 11.42
N GLU A 362 23.44 8.80 11.48
CA GLU A 362 23.85 10.21 11.44
C GLU A 362 23.46 10.88 10.12
N LEU A 363 23.72 10.23 8.98
CA LEU A 363 23.34 10.74 7.67
C LEU A 363 21.81 10.89 7.53
N TYR A 364 21.06 9.89 7.97
CA TYR A 364 19.60 9.90 7.89
C TYR A 364 18.99 11.03 8.72
N HIS A 365 19.41 11.19 9.98
CA HIS A 365 18.89 12.23 10.86
C HIS A 365 19.33 13.63 10.40
N HIS A 366 20.56 13.78 9.90
CA HIS A 366 20.99 15.04 9.31
C HIS A 366 20.15 15.41 8.08
N GLY A 367 19.84 14.46 7.19
CA GLY A 367 18.93 14.69 6.07
C GLY A 367 17.52 15.03 6.50
N GLU A 368 17.01 14.36 7.53
CA GLU A 368 15.71 14.68 8.13
C GLU A 368 15.65 16.11 8.66
N ASP A 369 16.67 16.54 9.42
CA ASP A 369 16.76 17.89 9.99
C ASP A 369 16.83 18.97 8.92
N VAL A 370 17.63 18.75 7.86
CA VAL A 370 17.72 19.66 6.71
C VAL A 370 16.38 19.76 5.98
N MET A 371 15.72 18.63 5.70
CA MET A 371 14.42 18.63 5.02
C MET A 371 13.32 19.27 5.87
N ARG A 372 13.35 19.08 7.20
CA ARG A 372 12.48 19.80 8.14
C ARG A 372 12.79 21.29 8.18
N GLY A 373 14.06 21.70 8.11
CA GLY A 373 14.49 23.09 7.99
C GLY A 373 13.90 23.75 6.74
N ILE A 374 14.15 23.16 5.56
CA ILE A 374 13.62 23.62 4.26
C ILE A 374 12.10 23.76 4.32
N ARG A 375 11.39 22.78 4.91
CA ARG A 375 9.92 22.82 5.05
C ARG A 375 9.46 23.98 5.94
N ARG A 376 10.16 24.24 7.06
CA ARG A 376 9.82 25.34 7.98
C ARG A 376 10.04 26.69 7.32
N GLU A 377 11.18 26.90 6.69
CA GLU A 377 11.55 28.15 6.01
C GLU A 377 10.59 28.47 4.86
N ASN A 378 10.16 27.47 4.11
CA ASN A 378 9.28 27.66 2.96
C ASN A 378 7.79 27.58 3.32
N ARG A 379 7.41 27.36 4.58
CA ARG A 379 6.01 27.16 4.98
C ARG A 379 5.10 28.32 4.57
N GLY A 380 5.58 29.56 4.73
CA GLY A 380 4.87 30.76 4.30
C GLY A 380 4.70 30.80 2.78
N ARG A 381 5.79 30.58 2.04
CA ARG A 381 5.79 30.51 0.57
C ARG A 381 4.84 29.44 0.02
N TRP A 382 4.78 28.26 0.63
CA TRP A 382 3.85 27.21 0.23
C TRP A 382 2.39 27.60 0.47
N ALA A 383 2.08 28.27 1.58
CA ALA A 383 0.75 28.78 1.85
C ALA A 383 0.35 29.88 0.84
N ASP A 384 1.31 30.68 0.38
CA ASP A 384 1.08 31.70 -0.63
C ASP A 384 0.88 31.08 -2.03
N ILE A 385 1.67 30.07 -2.40
CA ILE A 385 1.46 29.29 -3.63
C ILE A 385 0.09 28.60 -3.59
N GLN A 386 -0.28 27.98 -2.46
CA GLN A 386 -1.61 27.38 -2.30
C GLN A 386 -2.73 28.42 -2.38
N ARG A 387 -2.54 29.65 -1.90
CA ARG A 387 -3.53 30.73 -2.09
C ARG A 387 -3.60 31.20 -3.54
N LEU A 388 -2.46 31.34 -4.21
CA LEU A 388 -2.39 31.82 -5.60
C LEU A 388 -2.94 30.79 -6.60
N TYR A 389 -2.75 29.50 -6.34
CA TYR A 389 -3.11 28.42 -7.27
C TYR A 389 -4.21 27.48 -6.77
N GLY A 390 -4.60 27.58 -5.49
CA GLY A 390 -5.67 26.78 -4.88
C GLY A 390 -7.02 27.49 -4.79
N GLY A 391 -7.15 28.70 -5.35
CA GLY A 391 -8.44 29.31 -5.62
C GLY A 391 -9.12 28.56 -6.77
N SER A 392 -10.01 27.62 -6.41
CA SER A 392 -10.97 26.92 -7.29
C SER A 392 -10.45 26.51 -8.67
N LEU A 393 -9.85 25.32 -8.74
CA LEU A 393 -9.97 24.46 -9.93
C LEU A 393 -11.37 23.80 -9.90
N GLU A 394 -12.44 24.58 -9.87
CA GLU A 394 -13.77 24.11 -10.32
C GLU A 394 -13.81 24.28 -11.83
N THR A 395 -13.43 23.22 -12.54
CA THR A 395 -13.82 22.99 -13.94
C THR A 395 -14.39 21.59 -14.06
#